data_AF-A0A3G7U2S8-F1
#
_entry.id   AF-A0A3G7U2S8-F1
#
_cell.length_a   1.000
_cell.length_b   1.000
_cell.length_c   1.000
_cell.angle_alpha   90.00
_cell.angle_beta   90.00
_cell.angle_gamma   90.00
#
_symmetry.space_group_name_H-M   'P 1'
#
loop_
_entity.id
_entity.type
_entity.pdbx_description
1 polymer ?
#
loop_
_entity_poly.entity_id
_entity_poly.type
_entity_poly.pdbx_seq_one_letter_code
_entity_poly.pdbx_strand_id
1 'polypeptide(L)' 'MKLALPARLKEKLMNCEIDDLLQRALNSLAKASSLIRKLATTSPHASLEVLEEHVVALQAVRNELADRTGRSALE' A
#
# COMPACT_ATOMS: atom_id res chain seq x y z
N MET A 1 -34.23 10.24 -4.13
CA MET A 1 -33.73 9.59 -5.36
C MET A 1 -32.25 9.28 -5.18
N LYS A 2 -31.83 8.01 -5.16
CA LYS A 2 -30.40 7.65 -5.14
C LYS A 2 -29.89 7.70 -6.58
N LEU A 3 -29.04 8.68 -6.89
CA LEU A 3 -28.32 8.75 -8.16
C LEU A 3 -27.28 7.62 -8.18
N ALA A 4 -27.57 6.53 -8.88
CA ALA A 4 -26.59 5.51 -9.17
C ALA A 4 -25.58 6.07 -10.18
N LEU A 5 -24.29 6.02 -9.84
CA LEU A 5 -23.22 6.47 -10.73
C LEU A 5 -23.15 5.57 -11.98
N PRO A 6 -23.08 6.13 -13.19
CA PRO A 6 -22.89 5.39 -14.44
C PRO A 6 -21.67 4.45 -14.36
N ALA A 7 -21.78 3.23 -14.90
CA ALA A 7 -20.72 2.22 -14.83
C ALA A 7 -19.34 2.71 -15.31
N ARG A 8 -19.31 3.52 -16.39
CA ARG A 8 -18.07 4.13 -16.91
C ARG A 8 -17.40 5.12 -15.94
N LEU A 9 -18.17 5.85 -15.15
CA LEU A 9 -17.64 6.75 -14.14
C LEU A 9 -17.14 5.98 -12.92
N LYS A 10 -17.82 4.88 -12.57
CA LYS A 10 -17.39 3.98 -11.50
C LYS A 10 -16.06 3.32 -11.83
N GLU A 11 -15.87 2.84 -13.06
CA GLU A 11 -14.62 2.25 -13.55
C GLU A 11 -13.47 3.26 -13.54
N LYS A 12 -13.71 4.48 -14.03
CA LYS A 12 -12.70 5.55 -14.03
C LYS A 12 -12.27 5.94 -12.62
N LEU A 13 -13.23 6.02 -11.68
CA LEU A 13 -12.94 6.29 -10.27
C LEU A 13 -12.09 5.17 -9.65
N MET A 14 -12.45 3.91 -9.92
CA MET A 14 -11.73 2.73 -9.44
C MET A 14 -10.26 2.71 -9.92
N ASN A 15 -10.03 3.06 -11.18
CA ASN A 15 -8.67 3.12 -11.74
C ASN A 15 -7.81 4.18 -11.04
N CYS A 16 -8.36 5.39 -10.81
CA CYS A 16 -7.63 6.44 -10.09
C CYS A 16 -7.28 6.03 -8.65
N GLU A 17 -8.21 5.38 -7.95
CA GLU A 17 -7.96 4.92 -6.58
C GLU A 17 -6.91 3.79 -6.52
N ILE A 18 -6.87 2.92 -7.53
CA ILE A 18 -5.84 1.88 -7.67
C ILE A 18 -4.46 2.50 -7.93
N ASP A 19 -4.38 3.54 -8.76
CA ASP A 19 -3.13 4.27 -9.01
C ASP A 19 -2.60 4.94 -7.73
N ASP A 20 -3.49 5.55 -6.93
CA ASP A 20 -3.12 6.14 -5.63
C ASP A 20 -2.62 5.08 -4.63
N LEU A 21 -3.28 3.91 -4.61
CA LEU A 21 -2.85 2.74 -3.83
C LEU A 21 -1.46 2.26 -4.25
N LEU A 22 -1.22 2.16 -5.55
CA LEU A 22 0.06 1.77 -6.12
C LEU A 22 1.18 2.74 -5.70
N GLN A 23 0.92 4.05 -5.79
CA GLN A 23 1.91 5.04 -5.37
C GLN A 23 2.23 4.97 -3.86
N ARG A 24 1.20 4.78 -3.02
CA ARG A 24 1.39 4.56 -1.57
C ARG A 24 2.24 3.30 -1.30
N ALA A 25 1.96 2.20 -1.99
CA ALA A 25 2.73 0.96 -1.88
C ALA A 25 4.20 1.16 -2.26
N LEU A 26 4.45 1.77 -3.43
CA LEU A 26 5.81 2.00 -3.93
C LEU A 26 6.62 2.90 -2.99
N ASN A 27 6.01 3.95 -2.46
CA ASN A 27 6.66 4.84 -1.51
C ASN A 27 7.03 4.12 -0.21
N SER A 28 6.10 3.34 0.36
CA SER A 28 6.35 2.57 1.58
C SER A 28 7.45 1.52 1.36
N LEU A 29 7.42 0.81 0.22
CA LEU A 29 8.44 -0.18 -0.14
C LEU A 29 9.84 0.43 -0.27
N ALA A 30 9.95 1.61 -0.89
CA ALA A 30 11.21 2.32 -1.02
C ALA A 30 11.77 2.74 0.35
N LYS A 31 10.90 3.23 1.26
CA LYS A 31 11.28 3.60 2.63
C LYS A 31 11.73 2.40 3.45
N ALA A 32 10.97 1.30 3.44
CA ALA A 32 11.34 0.04 4.09
C ALA A 32 12.72 -0.46 3.60
N SER A 33 12.91 -0.47 2.28
CA SER A 33 14.19 -0.90 1.67
C SER A 33 15.37 -0.01 2.08
N SER A 34 15.13 1.30 2.23
CA SER A 34 16.14 2.25 2.73
C SER A 34 16.51 1.98 4.19
N LEU A 35 15.51 1.70 5.03
CA LEU A 35 15.69 1.40 6.45
C LEU A 35 16.41 0.06 6.66
N ILE A 36 16.09 -0.97 5.88
CA ILE A 36 16.81 -2.26 5.90
C ILE A 36 18.29 -2.04 5.60
N ARG A 37 18.61 -1.23 4.58
CA ARG A 37 20.00 -0.87 4.28
C ARG A 37 20.66 -0.16 5.46
N LYS A 38 19.99 0.83 6.07
CA LYS A 38 20.52 1.55 7.24
C LYS A 38 20.75 0.63 8.44
N LEU A 39 19.83 -0.30 8.71
CA LEU A 39 19.98 -1.33 9.75
C LEU A 39 21.18 -2.25 9.49
N ALA A 40 21.40 -2.63 8.23
CA ALA A 40 22.53 -3.47 7.84
C ALA A 40 23.88 -2.73 7.93
N THR A 41 23.89 -1.40 7.79
CA THR A 41 25.13 -0.60 7.77
C THR A 41 25.39 0.20 9.04
N THR A 42 24.37 0.46 9.88
CA THR A 42 24.43 1.34 11.07
C THR A 42 23.45 0.87 12.16
N SER A 43 23.64 1.34 13.40
CA SER A 43 22.92 0.98 14.65
C SER A 43 21.62 0.17 14.49
N PRO A 44 21.66 -1.16 14.67
CA PRO A 44 20.56 -2.08 14.36
C PRO A 44 19.31 -1.93 15.25
N HIS A 45 19.41 -1.20 16.36
CA HIS A 45 18.28 -1.00 17.28
C HIS A 45 17.47 0.26 16.97
N ALA A 46 18.07 1.28 16.35
CA ALA A 46 17.41 2.58 16.15
C ALA A 46 16.45 2.62 14.95
N SER A 47 16.43 1.58 14.11
CA SER A 47 15.65 1.57 12.86
C SER A 47 14.72 0.38 12.74
N LEU A 48 14.63 -0.49 13.78
CA LEU A 48 13.78 -1.67 13.78
C LEU A 48 12.30 -1.31 13.93
N GLU A 49 11.99 -0.43 14.88
CA GLU A 49 10.63 0.05 15.15
C GLU A 49 10.05 0.79 13.92
N VAL A 50 10.86 1.64 13.28
CA VAL A 50 10.50 2.34 12.04
C VAL A 50 10.31 1.37 10.86
N LEU A 51 11.06 0.27 10.82
CA LEU A 51 10.88 -0.76 9.79
C LEU A 51 9.54 -1.50 9.98
N GLU A 52 9.18 -1.84 11.23
CA GLU A 52 7.89 -2.47 11.56
C GLU A 52 6.71 -1.59 11.12
N GLU A 53 6.76 -0.28 11.37
CA GLU A 53 5.74 0.67 10.91
C GLU A 53 5.52 0.61 9.39
N HIS A 54 6.59 0.54 8.61
CA HIS A 54 6.50 0.47 7.15
C HIS A 54 5.98 -0.88 6.63
N VAL A 55 6.33 -1.98 7.31
CA VAL A 55 5.78 -3.32 7.01
C VAL A 55 4.28 -3.35 7.28
N VAL A 56 3.82 -2.80 8.41
CA VAL A 56 2.39 -2.67 8.74
C VAL A 56 1.66 -1.81 7.69
N ALA A 57 2.24 -0.68 7.29
CA ALA A 57 1.67 0.17 6.26
C ALA A 57 1.53 -0.55 4.90
N LEU A 58 2.54 -1.34 4.50
CA LEU A 58 2.46 -2.17 3.28
C LEU A 58 1.36 -3.24 3.38
N GLN A 59 1.22 -3.86 4.56
CA GLN A 59 0.20 -4.88 4.79
C GLN A 59 -1.22 -4.29 4.74
N ALA A 60 -1.40 -3.06 5.23
CA ALA A 60 -2.66 -2.32 5.11
C ALA A 60 -2.99 -2.00 3.65
N VAL A 61 -2.03 -1.51 2.86
CA VAL A 61 -2.23 -1.23 1.43
C VAL A 61 -2.57 -2.50 0.65
N ARG A 62 -1.92 -3.63 0.96
CA ARG A 62 -2.23 -4.94 0.36
C ARG A 62 -3.67 -5.37 0.67
N ASN A 63 -4.12 -5.23 1.91
CA ASN A 63 -5.47 -5.59 2.30
C ASN A 63 -6.51 -4.68 1.62
N GLU A 64 -6.25 -3.37 1.56
CA GLU A 64 -7.12 -2.41 0.86
C GLU A 64 -7.23 -2.72 -0.64
N LEU A 65 -6.13 -3.17 -1.28
CA LEU A 65 -6.14 -3.62 -2.66
C LEU A 65 -6.94 -4.92 -2.85
N ALA A 66 -6.81 -5.88 -1.93
CA ALA A 66 -7.55 -7.14 -1.97
C ALA A 66 -9.07 -6.91 -1.84
N ASP A 67 -9.48 -6.07 -0.90
CA ASP A 67 -10.89 -5.70 -0.67
C ASP A 67 -11.52 -5.03 -1.90
N ARG A 68 -10.75 -4.16 -2.58
CA ARG A 68 -11.24 -3.42 -3.76
C ARG A 68 -11.27 -4.26 -5.03
N THR A 69 -10.33 -5.18 -5.20
CA THR A 69 -10.22 -6.01 -6.42
C THR A 69 -10.97 -7.34 -6.31
N GLY A 70 -11.44 -7.70 -5.10
CA GLY A 70 -12.04 -9.02 -4.83
C GLY A 70 -11.05 -10.17 -4.95
N ARG A 71 -9.76 -9.87 -5.18
CA ARG A 71 -8.69 -10.86 -5.20
C ARG A 71 -8.09 -10.88 -3.81
N SER A 72 -8.48 -11.86 -2.99
CA SER A 72 -7.72 -12.17 -1.78
C SER A 72 -6.26 -12.35 -2.20
N ALA A 73 -5.34 -11.64 -1.53
CA ALA A 73 -3.91 -11.64 -1.86
C ALA A 73 -3.19 -12.98 -1.59
N LEU A 74 -3.91 -14.10 -1.67
CA LEU A 74 -3.49 -15.48 -1.44
C LEU A 74 -4.32 -16.42 -2.34
N GLU A 75 -4.00 -16.46 -3.63
CA GLU A 75 -4.09 -17.67 -4.47
C GLU A 75 -2.75 -17.84 -5.20
#